data_AF-A0A7W4QAY8-F1
#
_entry.id   AF-A0A7W4QAY8-F1
#
_cell.length_a   1.000
_cell.length_b   1.000
_cell.length_c   1.000
_cell.angle_alpha   90.00
_cell.angle_beta   90.00
_cell.angle_gamma   90.00
#
_symmetry.space_group_name_H-M   'P 1'
#
loop_
_entity.id
_entity.type
_entity.pdbx_description
1 polymer ?
#
loop_
_entity_poly.entity_id
_entity_poly.type
_entity_poly.pdbx_seq_one_letter_code
_entity_poly.pdbx_strand_id
1 'polypeptide(L)'
;MSPSSNANVVHESEAQRQYARLKLPAKIIYRSQQGQELEAPLTDLSAGGFSFVPTSGLVSEGQSFQGRLMFEIEGIGFSMDVEFQVRSMIGGKRAGCEFHNLKPREVAALRYLISSFLSGELVNVGDLISTLQRDNFTKARNNKADAPASLFSRMRAVSMSLLLFLIGVSACTYVLYQLYDIYFVTHADSAQVQVPGQQVSMPREGSVQSLVKVGDSVAKGAPVATFSATMLDALKGVLPEAEMTPDNLERLFSKSFQGTLTSPCDCRVVAQLVGDGQMVVKGTAVFTLAPTDSVANVEARFPYRAFDELQPGTQVSFLVGGETEKRSGVISSMALQDGGLASDIRVMIEPELPLASELAKRPVDVRIQPLGGLWSSISLAAGK
;
A
#
# COMPACT_ATOMS: atom_id res chain seq x y z
N MET A 1 -23.48 34.73 -38.32
CA MET A 1 -24.44 34.44 -37.23
C MET A 1 -25.68 33.84 -37.84
N SER A 2 -25.85 32.52 -37.68
CA SER A 2 -27.08 31.79 -37.96
C SER A 2 -27.11 30.62 -36.97
N PRO A 3 -28.07 30.52 -36.04
CA PRO A 3 -28.13 29.36 -35.17
C PRO A 3 -28.81 28.20 -35.91
N SER A 4 -28.09 27.09 -36.00
CA SER A 4 -28.58 25.78 -36.40
C SER A 4 -29.64 25.28 -35.40
N SER A 5 -30.84 25.07 -35.89
CA SER A 5 -31.96 24.47 -35.16
C SER A 5 -31.70 22.98 -34.91
N ASN A 6 -31.49 22.61 -33.65
CA ASN A 6 -31.62 21.22 -33.19
C ASN A 6 -33.12 20.90 -33.11
N ALA A 7 -33.64 20.22 -34.14
CA ALA A 7 -34.96 19.63 -34.10
C ALA A 7 -34.93 18.41 -33.16
N ASN A 8 -35.30 18.64 -31.89
CA ASN A 8 -35.66 17.59 -30.98
C ASN A 8 -37.04 17.08 -31.40
N VAL A 9 -37.07 16.10 -32.31
CA VAL A 9 -38.32 15.45 -32.75
C VAL A 9 -38.81 14.57 -31.61
N VAL A 10 -39.62 15.17 -30.73
CA VAL A 10 -40.46 14.45 -29.78
C VAL A 10 -41.63 13.88 -30.57
N HIS A 11 -41.79 12.56 -30.58
CA HIS A 11 -42.96 11.91 -31.16
C HIS A 11 -44.23 12.35 -30.39
N GLU A 12 -44.96 13.32 -30.93
CA GLU A 12 -46.23 13.82 -30.36
C GLU A 12 -47.39 12.80 -30.44
N SER A 13 -47.14 11.60 -30.96
CA SER A 13 -48.16 10.56 -31.18
C SER A 13 -48.69 9.89 -29.90
N GLU A 14 -48.01 10.02 -28.75
CA GLU A 14 -48.44 9.37 -27.49
C GLU A 14 -49.46 10.19 -26.67
N ALA A 15 -49.70 11.46 -27.02
CA ALA A 15 -50.47 12.38 -26.18
C ALA A 15 -51.95 12.56 -26.58
N GLN A 16 -52.43 11.90 -27.65
CA GLN A 16 -53.83 11.99 -28.08
C GLN A 16 -54.67 10.76 -27.68
N ARG A 17 -55.38 10.98 -26.56
CA ARG A 17 -56.54 10.29 -25.96
C ARG A 17 -57.36 9.36 -26.87
N GLN A 18 -57.24 8.05 -26.64
CA GLN A 18 -58.38 7.13 -26.46
C GLN A 18 -57.99 6.09 -25.40
N TYR A 19 -58.37 6.29 -24.13
CA TYR A 19 -58.28 5.21 -23.16
C TYR A 19 -59.38 4.20 -23.49
N ALA A 20 -59.03 3.15 -24.22
CA ALA A 20 -59.94 2.06 -24.49
C ALA A 20 -60.52 1.54 -23.16
N ARG A 21 -61.85 1.44 -23.08
CA ARG A 21 -62.54 0.81 -21.97
C ARG A 21 -62.70 -0.67 -22.29
N LEU A 22 -62.05 -1.50 -21.50
CA LEU A 22 -61.98 -2.94 -21.71
C LEU A 22 -62.82 -3.69 -20.68
N LYS A 23 -63.44 -4.78 -21.12
CA LYS A 23 -64.06 -5.77 -20.23
C LYS A 23 -63.02 -6.83 -19.89
N LEU A 24 -62.20 -6.52 -18.89
CA LEU A 24 -61.19 -7.43 -18.37
C LEU A 24 -61.78 -8.27 -17.24
N PRO A 25 -61.53 -9.59 -17.18
CA PRO A 25 -61.90 -10.43 -16.04
C PRO A 25 -61.06 -10.01 -14.83
N ALA A 26 -61.64 -9.16 -14.00
CA ALA A 26 -61.00 -8.64 -12.80
C ALA A 26 -62.04 -8.42 -11.71
N LYS A 27 -61.58 -8.40 -10.46
CA LYS A 27 -62.38 -8.11 -9.29
C LYS A 27 -61.72 -7.03 -8.44
N ILE A 28 -62.53 -6.23 -7.74
CA ILE A 28 -62.06 -5.27 -6.75
C ILE A 28 -62.41 -5.80 -5.36
N ILE A 29 -61.41 -5.89 -4.48
CA ILE A 29 -61.62 -6.06 -3.04
C ILE A 29 -61.41 -4.70 -2.40
N TYR A 30 -62.42 -4.14 -1.77
CA TYR A 30 -62.33 -2.84 -1.11
C TYR A 30 -62.91 -2.89 0.30
N ARG A 31 -62.42 -2.01 1.17
CA ARG A 31 -62.93 -1.88 2.54
C ARG A 31 -64.04 -0.85 2.58
N SER A 32 -65.22 -1.26 3.04
CA SER A 32 -66.32 -0.34 3.34
C SER A 32 -65.99 0.55 4.54
N GLN A 33 -66.70 1.67 4.72
CA GLN A 33 -66.54 2.55 5.88
C GLN A 33 -66.83 1.85 7.22
N GLN A 34 -67.55 0.72 7.19
CA GLN A 34 -67.83 -0.13 8.35
C GLN A 34 -66.74 -1.19 8.60
N GLY A 35 -65.62 -1.14 7.87
CA GLY A 35 -64.47 -2.04 8.05
C GLY A 35 -64.62 -3.44 7.43
N GLN A 36 -65.76 -3.74 6.79
CA GLN A 36 -65.98 -5.00 6.09
C GLN A 36 -65.30 -4.99 4.71
N GLU A 37 -64.59 -6.06 4.37
CA GLU A 37 -64.04 -6.29 3.03
C GLU A 37 -65.15 -6.79 2.10
N LEU A 38 -65.37 -6.06 1.01
CA LEU A 38 -66.36 -6.35 -0.01
C LEU A 38 -65.67 -6.67 -1.32
N GLU A 39 -66.13 -7.73 -1.98
CA GLU A 39 -65.67 -8.15 -3.31
C GLU A 39 -66.74 -7.83 -4.36
N ALA A 40 -66.33 -7.17 -5.43
CA ALA A 40 -67.19 -6.90 -6.57
C ALA A 40 -66.46 -7.16 -7.90
N PRO A 41 -67.11 -7.81 -8.89
CA PRO A 41 -66.54 -7.95 -10.22
C PRO A 41 -66.52 -6.61 -10.96
N LEU A 42 -65.45 -6.38 -11.73
CA LEU A 42 -65.35 -5.20 -12.59
C LEU A 42 -66.22 -5.34 -13.83
N THR A 43 -66.88 -4.25 -14.23
CA THR A 43 -67.70 -4.15 -15.43
C THR A 43 -66.90 -3.57 -16.61
N ASP A 44 -66.07 -2.56 -16.35
CA ASP A 44 -65.09 -2.04 -17.30
C ASP A 44 -63.84 -1.51 -16.59
N LEU A 45 -62.73 -1.44 -17.33
CA LEU A 45 -61.45 -0.88 -16.88
C LEU A 45 -60.81 -0.04 -17.99
N SER A 46 -60.16 1.03 -17.58
CA SER A 46 -59.34 1.91 -18.43
C SER A 46 -58.11 2.39 -17.65
N ALA A 47 -57.16 3.04 -18.32
CA ALA A 47 -55.97 3.56 -17.66
C ALA A 47 -56.28 4.68 -16.63
N GLY A 48 -57.45 5.31 -16.68
CA GLY A 48 -57.87 6.39 -15.78
C GLY A 48 -58.87 5.97 -14.70
N GLY A 49 -59.44 4.77 -14.79
CA GLY A 49 -60.48 4.35 -13.85
C GLY A 49 -61.22 3.11 -14.29
N PHE A 50 -62.19 2.70 -13.48
CA PHE A 50 -62.94 1.47 -13.65
C PHE A 50 -64.39 1.62 -13.19
N SER A 51 -65.25 0.67 -13.54
CA SER A 51 -66.60 0.61 -12.98
C SER A 51 -66.94 -0.77 -12.45
N PHE A 52 -67.75 -0.80 -11.40
CA PHE A 52 -68.25 -2.02 -10.78
C PHE A 52 -69.69 -1.82 -10.27
N VAL A 53 -70.35 -2.93 -9.97
CA VAL A 53 -71.68 -2.96 -9.36
C VAL A 53 -71.50 -3.35 -7.89
N PRO A 54 -71.84 -2.48 -6.92
CA PRO A 54 -71.70 -2.80 -5.51
C PRO A 54 -72.63 -3.97 -5.10
N THR A 55 -72.08 -5.03 -4.52
CA THR A 55 -72.83 -6.23 -4.11
C THR A 55 -73.68 -5.99 -2.86
N SER A 56 -73.18 -5.22 -1.90
CA SER A 56 -73.88 -4.86 -0.66
C SER A 56 -73.18 -3.68 0.03
N GLY A 57 -73.81 -2.50 0.02
CA GLY A 57 -73.30 -1.30 0.66
C GLY A 57 -73.68 -0.02 -0.08
N LEU A 58 -74.03 1.03 0.66
CA LEU A 58 -74.29 2.37 0.12
C LEU A 58 -72.94 3.00 -0.30
N VAL A 59 -72.60 2.87 -1.58
CA VAL A 59 -71.49 3.60 -2.19
C VAL A 59 -72.03 4.94 -2.69
N SER A 60 -71.56 6.04 -2.10
CA SER A 60 -71.99 7.40 -2.47
C SER A 60 -70.95 8.11 -3.33
N GLU A 61 -71.41 9.00 -4.20
CA GLU A 61 -70.53 9.84 -5.01
C GLU A 61 -69.60 10.71 -4.13
N GLY A 62 -68.35 10.86 -4.57
CA GLY A 62 -67.32 11.66 -3.90
C GLY A 62 -66.50 10.90 -2.85
N GLN A 63 -66.88 9.69 -2.47
CA GLN A 63 -66.14 8.90 -1.48
C GLN A 63 -64.89 8.26 -2.08
N SER A 64 -63.80 8.28 -1.30
CA SER A 64 -62.54 7.61 -1.63
C SER A 64 -62.41 6.32 -0.85
N PHE A 65 -61.97 5.26 -1.53
CA PHE A 65 -61.76 3.94 -0.98
C PHE A 65 -60.35 3.45 -1.33
N GLN A 66 -59.79 2.65 -0.43
CA GLN A 66 -58.58 1.87 -0.69
C GLN A 66 -59.00 0.43 -0.95
N GLY A 67 -58.49 -0.14 -2.03
CA GLY A 67 -58.80 -1.50 -2.43
C GLY A 67 -57.67 -2.15 -3.19
N ARG A 68 -57.89 -3.39 -3.57
CA ARG A 68 -56.98 -4.22 -4.34
C ARG A 68 -57.68 -4.74 -5.57
N LEU A 69 -57.20 -4.32 -6.74
CA LEU A 69 -57.62 -4.90 -8.01
C LEU A 69 -56.95 -6.24 -8.19
N MET A 70 -57.75 -7.27 -8.43
CA MET A 70 -57.32 -8.63 -8.71
C MET A 70 -57.67 -8.98 -10.14
N PHE A 71 -56.66 -9.31 -10.92
CA PHE A 71 -56.77 -9.73 -12.30
C PHE A 71 -56.49 -11.22 -12.37
N GLU A 72 -57.31 -11.95 -13.10
CA GLU A 72 -57.10 -13.38 -13.34
C GLU A 72 -56.93 -13.58 -14.85
N ILE A 73 -55.68 -13.84 -15.27
CA ILE A 73 -55.34 -14.01 -16.68
C ILE A 73 -54.62 -15.35 -16.81
N GLU A 74 -55.24 -16.29 -17.54
CA GLU A 74 -54.68 -17.61 -17.86
C GLU A 74 -54.09 -18.39 -16.66
N GLY A 75 -54.73 -18.26 -15.49
CA GLY A 75 -54.33 -18.96 -14.26
C GLY A 75 -53.25 -18.24 -13.42
N ILE A 76 -52.78 -17.07 -13.86
CA ILE A 76 -51.90 -16.20 -13.08
C ILE A 76 -52.72 -15.07 -12.45
N GLY A 77 -52.75 -15.02 -11.12
CA GLY A 77 -53.37 -13.95 -10.36
C GLY A 77 -52.43 -12.74 -10.22
N PHE A 78 -52.83 -11.59 -10.74
CA PHE A 78 -52.12 -10.32 -10.51
C PHE A 78 -52.94 -9.43 -9.57
N SER A 79 -52.29 -8.84 -8.57
CA SER A 79 -52.96 -7.94 -7.64
C SER A 79 -52.26 -6.58 -7.57
N MET A 80 -53.04 -5.51 -7.62
CA MET A 80 -52.57 -4.13 -7.52
C MET A 80 -53.36 -3.39 -6.46
N ASP A 81 -52.66 -2.83 -5.47
CA ASP A 81 -53.28 -1.95 -4.49
C ASP A 81 -53.58 -0.60 -5.14
N VAL A 82 -54.80 -0.10 -4.99
CA VAL A 82 -55.29 1.13 -5.61
C VAL A 82 -56.10 1.97 -4.63
N GLU A 83 -55.95 3.28 -4.73
CA GLU A 83 -56.87 4.24 -4.13
C GLU A 83 -57.77 4.79 -5.23
N PHE A 84 -59.08 4.81 -5.00
CA PHE A 84 -60.04 5.24 -6.01
C PHE A 84 -61.15 6.09 -5.41
N GLN A 85 -61.62 7.05 -6.17
CA GLN A 85 -62.74 7.91 -5.80
C GLN A 85 -63.95 7.60 -6.69
N VAL A 86 -65.12 7.46 -6.08
CA VAL A 86 -66.38 7.30 -6.81
C VAL A 86 -66.77 8.64 -7.40
N ARG A 87 -66.80 8.75 -8.73
CA ARG A 87 -67.12 10.00 -9.45
C ARG A 87 -68.54 10.07 -9.96
N SER A 88 -69.15 8.92 -10.23
CA SER A 88 -70.50 8.86 -10.79
C SER A 88 -71.22 7.59 -10.34
N MET A 89 -72.53 7.70 -10.12
CA MET A 89 -73.43 6.58 -9.85
C MET A 89 -74.52 6.54 -10.92
N ILE A 90 -74.40 5.61 -11.88
CA ILE A 90 -75.38 5.48 -12.96
C ILE A 90 -76.51 4.55 -12.48
N GLY A 91 -77.72 5.12 -12.37
CA GLY A 91 -78.95 4.38 -11.99
C GLY A 91 -78.92 3.78 -10.59
N GLY A 92 -78.09 4.30 -9.68
CA GLY A 92 -77.93 3.81 -8.30
C GLY A 92 -77.31 2.41 -8.17
N LYS A 93 -76.87 1.81 -9.28
CA LYS A 93 -76.38 0.41 -9.33
C LYS A 93 -74.97 0.28 -9.86
N ARG A 94 -74.48 1.25 -10.65
CA ARG A 94 -73.14 1.19 -11.24
C ARG A 94 -72.29 2.36 -10.78
N ALA A 95 -71.23 2.06 -10.05
CA ALA A 95 -70.24 3.03 -9.60
C ALA A 95 -69.16 3.21 -10.66
N GLY A 96 -68.96 4.44 -11.13
CA GLY A 96 -67.81 4.84 -11.94
C GLY A 96 -66.74 5.44 -11.05
N CYS A 97 -65.57 4.80 -11.02
CA CYS A 97 -64.46 5.13 -10.15
C CYS A 97 -63.29 5.67 -10.95
N GLU A 98 -62.68 6.74 -10.45
CA GLU A 98 -61.43 7.29 -10.96
C GLU A 98 -60.30 6.89 -10.02
N PHE A 99 -59.15 6.51 -10.59
CA PHE A 99 -57.97 6.22 -9.79
C PHE A 99 -57.39 7.51 -9.18
N HIS A 100 -57.03 7.46 -7.90
CA HIS A 100 -56.37 8.54 -7.20
C HIS A 100 -54.96 8.10 -6.78
N ASN A 101 -53.97 8.98 -6.89
CA ASN A 101 -52.59 8.75 -6.44
C ASN A 101 -51.93 7.44 -6.93
N LEU A 102 -52.23 6.96 -8.15
CA LEU A 102 -51.48 5.84 -8.70
C LEU A 102 -50.00 6.20 -8.85
N LYS A 103 -49.14 5.33 -8.32
CA LYS A 103 -47.69 5.47 -8.50
C LYS A 103 -47.37 5.28 -9.99
N PRO A 104 -46.32 5.94 -10.51
CA PRO A 104 -45.90 5.77 -11.92
C PRO A 104 -45.73 4.30 -12.33
N ARG A 105 -45.29 3.46 -11.38
CA ARG A 105 -45.17 2.01 -11.51
C ARG A 105 -46.50 1.30 -11.79
N GLU A 106 -47.55 1.68 -11.07
CA GLU A 106 -48.90 1.11 -11.20
C GLU A 106 -49.54 1.55 -12.53
N VAL A 107 -49.33 2.81 -12.93
CA VAL A 107 -49.78 3.34 -14.23
C VAL A 107 -49.12 2.60 -15.40
N ALA A 108 -47.82 2.33 -15.32
CA ALA A 108 -47.09 1.57 -16.34
C ALA A 108 -47.59 0.13 -16.43
N ALA A 109 -47.79 -0.55 -15.29
CA ALA A 109 -48.34 -1.91 -15.25
C ALA A 109 -49.75 -1.97 -15.86
N LEU A 110 -50.64 -1.04 -15.50
CA LEU A 110 -51.99 -0.98 -16.03
C LEU A 110 -52.02 -0.74 -17.54
N ARG A 111 -51.16 0.17 -18.05
CA ARG A 111 -51.04 0.41 -19.50
C ARG A 111 -50.53 -0.82 -20.25
N TYR A 112 -49.53 -1.51 -19.71
CA TYR A 112 -49.02 -2.74 -20.32
C TYR A 112 -50.11 -3.82 -20.39
N LEU A 113 -50.86 -4.04 -19.31
CA LEU A 113 -51.97 -5.00 -19.28
C LEU A 113 -53.07 -4.65 -20.30
N ILE A 114 -53.47 -3.38 -20.36
CA ILE A 114 -54.46 -2.88 -21.34
C ILE A 114 -53.96 -3.07 -22.77
N SER A 115 -52.70 -2.73 -23.04
CA SER A 115 -52.08 -2.84 -24.36
C SER A 115 -51.98 -4.31 -24.80
N SER A 116 -51.51 -5.19 -23.91
CA SER A 116 -51.34 -6.62 -24.20
C SER A 116 -52.69 -7.29 -24.47
N PHE A 117 -53.73 -6.94 -23.70
CA PHE A 117 -55.07 -7.46 -23.92
C PHE A 117 -55.67 -6.96 -25.25
N LEU A 118 -55.41 -5.71 -25.63
CA LEU A 118 -55.85 -5.15 -26.90
C LEU A 118 -55.11 -5.76 -28.11
N SER A 119 -53.82 -6.07 -27.96
CA SER A 119 -53.01 -6.67 -29.02
C SER A 119 -53.25 -8.18 -29.16
N GLY A 120 -53.91 -8.82 -28.18
CA GLY A 120 -54.09 -10.27 -28.13
C GLY A 120 -52.79 -11.02 -27.80
N GLU A 121 -51.82 -10.33 -27.21
CA GLU A 121 -50.50 -10.86 -26.87
C GLU A 121 -50.53 -11.53 -25.48
N LEU A 122 -49.87 -12.69 -25.37
CA LEU A 122 -49.76 -13.44 -24.11
C LEU A 122 -48.99 -12.60 -23.09
N VAL A 123 -49.63 -12.25 -21.98
CA VAL A 123 -49.04 -11.44 -20.90
C VAL A 123 -47.90 -12.23 -20.24
N ASN A 124 -46.66 -11.97 -20.64
CA ASN A 124 -45.48 -12.61 -20.06
C ASN A 124 -44.98 -11.86 -18.82
N VAL A 125 -44.74 -12.59 -17.72
CA VAL A 125 -44.21 -12.04 -16.45
C VAL A 125 -42.83 -11.42 -16.64
N GLY A 126 -42.01 -11.94 -17.56
CA GLY A 126 -40.68 -11.40 -17.86
C GLY A 126 -40.73 -9.97 -18.42
N ASP A 127 -41.71 -9.68 -19.29
CA ASP A 127 -41.86 -8.37 -19.90
C ASP A 127 -42.45 -7.34 -18.94
N LEU A 128 -43.34 -7.78 -18.03
CA LEU A 128 -43.79 -6.97 -16.89
C LEU A 128 -42.62 -6.61 -15.97
N ILE A 129 -41.77 -7.56 -15.60
CA ILE A 129 -40.59 -7.30 -14.76
C ILE A 129 -39.63 -6.34 -15.47
N SER A 130 -39.37 -6.54 -16.76
CA SER A 130 -38.47 -5.66 -17.52
C SER A 130 -39.01 -4.23 -17.59
N THR A 131 -40.33 -4.06 -17.77
CA THR A 131 -40.98 -2.74 -17.79
C THR A 131 -40.94 -2.07 -16.42
N LEU A 132 -41.10 -2.84 -15.34
CA LEU A 132 -40.99 -2.37 -13.97
C LEU A 132 -39.54 -2.07 -13.53
N GLN A 133 -38.55 -2.77 -14.10
CA GLN A 133 -37.11 -2.57 -13.85
C GLN A 133 -36.49 -1.49 -14.74
N ARG A 134 -37.14 -1.08 -15.83
CA ARG A 134 -36.66 -0.02 -16.72
C ARG A 134 -36.91 1.35 -16.07
N ASP A 135 -36.24 1.60 -14.96
CA ASP A 135 -36.12 2.90 -14.29
C ASP A 135 -35.32 3.88 -15.17
N ASN A 136 -35.88 4.23 -16.33
CA ASN A 136 -35.52 5.44 -17.09
C ASN A 136 -36.45 6.59 -16.73
N PHE A 137 -36.82 6.71 -15.46
CA PHE A 137 -37.36 7.94 -14.93
C PHE A 137 -36.17 8.80 -14.48
N THR A 138 -35.56 9.48 -15.45
CA THR A 138 -34.75 10.65 -15.14
C THR A 138 -35.59 11.50 -14.20
N LYS A 139 -35.11 11.73 -12.97
CA LYS A 139 -35.66 12.75 -12.07
C LYS A 139 -36.03 13.94 -12.94
N ALA A 140 -37.29 14.37 -12.90
CA ALA A 140 -37.68 15.64 -13.51
C ALA A 140 -36.63 16.64 -13.05
N ARG A 141 -35.84 17.14 -14.01
CA ARG A 141 -34.78 18.11 -13.72
C ARG A 141 -35.50 19.21 -12.97
N ASN A 142 -35.08 19.40 -11.72
CA ASN A 142 -35.67 20.41 -10.86
C ASN A 142 -35.57 21.71 -11.68
N ASN A 143 -36.70 22.25 -12.13
CA ASN A 143 -36.77 23.47 -12.92
C ASN A 143 -36.48 24.68 -12.01
N LYS A 144 -35.36 24.62 -11.29
CA LYS A 144 -34.65 25.81 -10.90
C LYS A 144 -33.98 26.24 -12.20
N ALA A 145 -34.66 27.17 -12.89
CA ALA A 145 -34.14 27.85 -14.06
C ALA A 145 -32.63 28.06 -13.90
N ASP A 146 -31.87 27.76 -14.96
CA ASP A 146 -30.43 28.03 -15.04
C ASP A 146 -30.19 29.52 -14.76
N ALA A 147 -30.13 29.88 -13.48
CA ALA A 147 -29.55 31.14 -13.05
C ALA A 147 -28.10 31.06 -13.53
N PRO A 148 -27.59 32.05 -14.28
CA PRO A 148 -26.23 32.03 -14.78
C PRO A 148 -25.32 31.77 -13.58
N ALA A 149 -24.59 30.66 -13.61
CA ALA A 149 -23.76 30.23 -12.51
C ALA A 149 -22.93 31.43 -12.03
N SER A 150 -23.23 31.92 -10.83
CA SER A 150 -22.60 33.09 -10.24
C SER A 150 -21.08 32.97 -10.39
N LEU A 151 -20.40 34.05 -10.74
CA LEU A 151 -18.93 34.07 -10.88
C LEU A 151 -18.24 33.47 -9.64
N PHE A 152 -18.87 33.60 -8.46
CA PHE A 152 -18.42 33.00 -7.21
C PHE A 152 -18.52 31.47 -7.18
N SER A 153 -19.57 30.86 -7.74
CA SER A 153 -19.69 29.39 -7.81
C SER A 153 -18.73 28.80 -8.83
N ARG A 154 -18.45 29.52 -9.93
CA ARG A 154 -17.41 29.14 -10.90
C ARG A 154 -16.00 29.22 -10.30
N MET A 155 -15.67 30.30 -9.58
CA MET A 155 -14.39 30.41 -8.87
C MET A 155 -14.21 29.31 -7.83
N ARG A 156 -15.26 28.98 -7.06
CA ARG A 156 -15.19 27.89 -6.07
C ARG A 156 -14.98 26.52 -6.74
N ALA A 157 -15.65 26.25 -7.85
CA ALA A 157 -15.47 25.01 -8.60
C ALA A 157 -14.04 24.91 -9.17
N VAL A 158 -13.54 25.97 -9.80
CA VAL A 158 -12.17 26.02 -10.34
C VAL A 158 -11.12 25.88 -9.23
N SER A 159 -11.33 26.54 -8.08
CA SER A 159 -10.45 26.42 -6.91
C SER A 159 -10.38 24.98 -6.39
N MET A 160 -11.53 24.29 -6.31
CA MET A 160 -11.59 22.90 -5.86
C MET A 160 -10.94 21.95 -6.87
N SER A 161 -11.16 22.15 -8.17
CA SER A 161 -10.51 21.37 -9.22
C SER A 161 -8.99 21.60 -9.25
N LEU A 162 -8.53 22.84 -9.03
CA LEU A 162 -7.10 23.17 -8.96
C LEU A 162 -6.44 22.52 -7.74
N LEU A 163 -7.12 22.53 -6.59
CA LEU A 163 -6.61 21.87 -5.37
C LEU A 163 -6.41 20.36 -5.62
N LEU A 164 -7.41 19.68 -6.19
CA LEU A 164 -7.31 18.26 -6.51
C LEU A 164 -6.22 17.97 -7.54
N PHE A 165 -6.06 18.85 -8.53
CA PHE A 165 -4.98 18.74 -9.52
C PHE A 165 -3.60 18.88 -8.86
N LEU A 166 -3.42 19.84 -7.95
CA LEU A 166 -2.15 20.02 -7.23
C LEU A 166 -1.82 18.82 -6.33
N ILE A 167 -2.81 18.22 -5.69
CA ILE A 167 -2.63 16.97 -4.93
C ILE A 167 -2.23 15.82 -5.87
N GLY A 168 -2.85 15.73 -7.06
CA GLY A 168 -2.48 14.74 -8.07
C GLY A 168 -1.05 14.92 -8.58
N VAL A 169 -0.63 16.16 -8.85
CA VAL A 169 0.73 16.48 -9.28
C VAL A 169 1.74 16.18 -8.18
N SER A 170 1.47 16.55 -6.93
CA SER A 170 2.38 16.27 -5.82
C SER A 170 2.53 14.76 -5.59
N ALA A 171 1.45 13.99 -5.64
CA ALA A 171 1.49 12.54 -5.57
C ALA A 171 2.29 11.93 -6.74
N CYS A 172 2.06 12.39 -7.97
CA CYS A 172 2.80 11.92 -9.15
C CYS A 172 4.30 12.20 -9.04
N THR A 173 4.68 13.43 -8.66
CA THR A 173 6.08 13.81 -8.46
C THR A 173 6.73 12.98 -7.36
N TYR A 174 6.03 12.70 -6.26
CA TYR A 174 6.55 11.85 -5.19
C TYR A 174 6.80 10.42 -5.66
N VAL A 175 5.86 9.83 -6.42
CA VAL A 175 6.05 8.47 -6.99
C VAL A 175 7.23 8.46 -7.96
N LEU A 176 7.36 9.45 -8.83
CA LEU A 176 8.49 9.55 -9.76
C LEU A 176 9.83 9.70 -9.02
N TYR A 177 9.88 10.50 -7.96
CA TYR A 177 11.07 10.64 -7.11
C TYR A 177 11.44 9.29 -6.45
N GLN A 178 10.46 8.58 -5.90
CA GLN A 178 10.69 7.28 -5.28
C GLN A 178 11.19 6.23 -6.29
N LEU A 179 10.64 6.26 -7.51
CA LEU A 179 11.05 5.37 -8.58
C LEU A 179 12.48 5.70 -9.04
N TYR A 180 12.85 6.97 -9.08
CA TYR A 180 14.23 7.39 -9.34
C TYR A 180 15.20 6.91 -8.26
N ASP A 181 14.86 7.09 -6.98
CA ASP A 181 15.68 6.64 -5.84
C ASP A 181 15.93 5.12 -5.87
N ILE A 182 14.90 4.33 -6.17
CA ILE A 182 15.01 2.86 -6.23
C ILE A 182 15.84 2.36 -7.43
N TYR A 183 15.72 3.00 -8.59
CA TYR A 183 16.34 2.50 -9.83
C TYR A 183 17.72 3.09 -10.12
N PHE A 184 18.00 4.32 -9.67
CA PHE A 184 19.22 5.05 -10.04
C PHE A 184 20.14 5.32 -8.86
N VAL A 185 19.69 5.24 -7.61
CA VAL A 185 20.59 5.42 -6.45
C VAL A 185 21.06 4.08 -5.95
N THR A 186 22.35 3.85 -6.07
CA THR A 186 22.99 2.65 -5.55
C THR A 186 23.29 2.84 -4.06
N HIS A 187 22.56 2.10 -3.24
CA HIS A 187 22.74 2.01 -1.79
C HIS A 187 23.63 0.83 -1.43
N ALA A 188 24.50 1.02 -0.44
CA ALA A 188 25.19 -0.09 0.20
C ALA A 188 24.20 -0.91 1.04
N ASP A 189 24.28 -2.24 0.98
CA ASP A 189 23.49 -3.14 1.83
C ASP A 189 23.92 -3.01 3.30
N SER A 190 25.21 -2.77 3.52
CA SER A 190 25.76 -2.41 4.82
C SER A 190 27.09 -1.69 4.65
N ALA A 191 27.40 -0.74 5.54
CA ALA A 191 28.72 -0.14 5.61
C ALA A 191 29.09 0.20 7.05
N GLN A 192 30.39 0.21 7.33
CA GLN A 192 30.93 0.52 8.64
C GLN A 192 32.28 1.23 8.52
N VAL A 193 32.64 2.00 9.54
CA VAL A 193 33.98 2.56 9.64
C VAL A 193 34.97 1.44 10.00
N GLN A 194 35.93 1.20 9.13
CA GLN A 194 36.97 0.19 9.26
C GLN A 194 38.33 0.86 9.49
N VAL A 195 38.96 0.51 10.60
CA VAL A 195 40.33 0.93 10.91
C VAL A 195 41.28 -0.21 10.53
N PRO A 196 42.42 0.05 9.86
CA PRO A 196 43.40 -0.99 9.55
C PRO A 196 43.95 -1.58 10.86
N GLY A 197 43.53 -2.80 11.15
CA GLY A 197 43.91 -3.52 12.36
C GLY A 197 45.07 -4.48 12.13
N GLN A 198 46.00 -4.55 13.07
CA GLN A 198 47.03 -5.58 13.18
C GLN A 198 46.65 -6.57 14.27
N GLN A 199 46.76 -7.86 13.95
CA GLN A 199 46.46 -8.93 14.89
C GLN A 199 47.72 -9.37 15.62
N VAL A 200 47.69 -9.33 16.95
CA VAL A 200 48.74 -9.92 17.78
C VAL A 200 48.36 -11.37 18.05
N SER A 201 49.16 -12.29 17.52
CA SER A 201 48.87 -13.71 17.54
C SER A 201 49.81 -14.48 18.46
N MET A 202 49.34 -15.63 18.93
CA MET A 202 50.11 -16.50 19.81
C MET A 202 51.34 -17.07 19.10
N PRO A 203 52.56 -16.90 19.66
CA PRO A 203 53.77 -17.47 19.08
C PRO A 203 53.86 -18.99 19.28
N ARG A 204 53.18 -19.52 20.31
CA ARG A 204 53.16 -20.92 20.71
C ARG A 204 51.80 -21.27 21.32
N GLU A 205 51.52 -22.56 21.43
CA GLU A 205 50.35 -23.06 22.16
C GLU A 205 50.51 -22.82 23.67
N GLY A 206 49.44 -22.37 24.32
CA GLY A 206 49.47 -22.04 25.75
C GLY A 206 48.24 -21.28 26.22
N SER A 207 48.20 -20.94 27.51
CA SER A 207 47.18 -20.06 28.08
C SER A 207 47.58 -18.60 27.94
N VAL A 208 46.60 -17.71 27.76
CA VAL A 208 46.81 -16.25 27.65
C VAL A 208 46.21 -15.53 28.85
N GLN A 209 46.90 -14.53 29.37
CA GLN A 209 46.38 -13.60 30.36
C GLN A 209 46.57 -12.17 29.85
N SER A 210 45.47 -11.43 29.70
CA SER A 210 45.53 -10.04 29.26
C SER A 210 46.15 -9.13 30.33
N LEU A 211 46.98 -8.17 29.88
CA LEU A 211 47.49 -7.07 30.71
C LEU A 211 46.80 -5.73 30.39
N VAL A 212 46.01 -5.68 29.32
CA VAL A 212 45.38 -4.47 28.80
C VAL A 212 43.89 -4.68 28.55
N LYS A 213 43.12 -3.60 28.49
CA LYS A 213 41.68 -3.66 28.20
C LYS A 213 41.39 -3.12 26.81
N VAL A 214 40.25 -3.52 26.26
CA VAL A 214 39.74 -2.95 25.01
C VAL A 214 39.52 -1.45 25.21
N GLY A 215 40.11 -0.64 24.33
CA GLY A 215 40.09 0.81 24.38
C GLY A 215 41.40 1.45 24.86
N ASP A 216 42.30 0.69 25.49
CA ASP A 216 43.59 1.19 25.98
C ASP A 216 44.55 1.50 24.83
N SER A 217 45.35 2.56 24.97
CA SER A 217 46.44 2.89 24.05
C SER A 217 47.76 2.34 24.60
N VAL A 218 48.51 1.63 23.77
CA VAL A 218 49.78 0.99 24.10
C VAL A 218 50.88 1.46 23.16
N ALA A 219 52.07 1.67 23.70
CA ALA A 219 53.23 2.02 22.90
C ALA A 219 53.80 0.80 22.17
N LYS A 220 54.53 1.04 21.08
CA LYS A 220 55.27 -0.02 20.38
C LYS A 220 56.23 -0.74 21.33
N GLY A 221 56.14 -2.07 21.35
CA GLY A 221 56.93 -2.93 22.24
C GLY A 221 56.37 -3.09 23.65
N ALA A 222 55.31 -2.37 24.03
CA ALA A 222 54.69 -2.53 25.33
C ALA A 222 54.03 -3.92 25.47
N PRO A 223 54.09 -4.56 26.65
CA PRO A 223 53.48 -5.85 26.88
C PRO A 223 51.94 -5.72 26.92
N VAL A 224 51.24 -6.41 26.03
CA VAL A 224 49.77 -6.42 25.94
C VAL A 224 49.15 -7.62 26.66
N ALA A 225 49.86 -8.73 26.74
CA ALA A 225 49.43 -9.93 27.46
C ALA A 225 50.63 -10.80 27.85
N THR A 226 50.43 -11.66 28.82
CA THR A 226 51.35 -12.77 29.11
C THR A 226 50.77 -14.06 28.56
N PHE A 227 51.64 -14.96 28.13
CA PHE A 227 51.25 -16.32 27.78
C PHE A 227 52.08 -17.32 28.56
N SER A 228 51.48 -18.46 28.92
CA SER A 228 52.15 -19.58 29.58
C SER A 228 52.05 -20.81 28.69
N ALA A 229 53.20 -21.36 28.31
CA ALA A 229 53.31 -22.53 27.44
C ALA A 229 54.08 -23.66 28.15
N THR A 230 53.81 -24.91 27.77
CA THR A 230 54.57 -26.05 28.29
C THR A 230 55.96 -26.11 27.64
N MET A 231 56.99 -26.42 28.42
CA MET A 231 58.37 -26.49 27.90
C MET A 231 58.57 -27.68 26.94
N LEU A 232 57.71 -28.70 27.03
CA LEU A 232 57.70 -29.80 26.06
C LEU A 232 57.42 -29.32 24.64
N ASP A 233 56.44 -28.43 24.44
CA ASP A 233 56.15 -27.84 23.12
C ASP A 233 57.28 -26.93 22.60
N ALA A 234 58.11 -26.40 23.49
CA ALA A 234 59.30 -25.66 23.10
C ALA A 234 60.39 -26.56 22.50
N LEU A 235 60.44 -27.83 22.93
CA LEU A 235 61.55 -28.76 22.69
C LEU A 235 61.22 -29.92 21.74
N LYS A 236 59.94 -30.09 21.34
CA LYS A 236 59.45 -31.11 20.39
C LYS A 236 60.19 -31.18 19.03
N GLY A 237 61.01 -30.20 18.67
CA GLY A 237 61.81 -30.19 17.42
C GLY A 237 63.32 -30.11 17.61
N VAL A 238 63.83 -30.13 18.85
CA VAL A 238 65.27 -29.93 19.17
C VAL A 238 65.84 -31.08 19.99
N LEU A 239 65.00 -31.93 20.60
CA LEU A 239 65.46 -33.04 21.43
C LEU A 239 65.95 -34.22 20.57
N PRO A 240 67.20 -34.68 20.74
CA PRO A 240 67.65 -35.96 20.21
C PRO A 240 66.86 -37.10 20.85
N GLU A 241 66.50 -38.13 20.08
CA GLU A 241 65.75 -39.31 20.57
C GLU A 241 66.40 -39.98 21.79
N ALA A 242 67.72 -39.81 21.97
CA ALA A 242 68.50 -40.36 23.08
C ALA A 242 68.21 -39.73 24.46
N GLU A 243 67.58 -38.55 24.54
CA GLU A 243 67.27 -37.87 25.81
C GLU A 243 65.79 -38.01 26.23
N MET A 244 64.99 -38.76 25.45
CA MET A 244 63.58 -39.05 25.71
C MET A 244 63.42 -40.18 26.76
N THR A 245 64.10 -40.08 27.90
CA THR A 245 63.87 -40.99 29.03
C THR A 245 62.61 -40.57 29.80
N PRO A 246 61.84 -41.51 30.38
CA PRO A 246 60.60 -41.21 31.10
C PRO A 246 60.78 -40.17 32.21
N ASP A 247 61.89 -40.25 32.96
CA ASP A 247 62.21 -39.33 34.06
C ASP A 247 62.50 -37.89 33.58
N ASN A 248 63.12 -37.73 32.40
CA ASN A 248 63.41 -36.42 31.84
C ASN A 248 62.16 -35.79 31.23
N LEU A 249 61.27 -36.60 30.65
CA LEU A 249 59.97 -36.14 30.16
C LEU A 249 59.13 -35.57 31.31
N GLU A 250 58.98 -36.27 32.43
CA GLU A 250 58.23 -35.77 33.60
C GLU A 250 58.77 -34.44 34.15
N ARG A 251 60.09 -34.27 34.16
CA ARG A 251 60.76 -33.01 34.57
C ARG A 251 60.55 -31.86 33.59
N LEU A 252 60.35 -32.15 32.31
CA LEU A 252 60.08 -31.15 31.27
C LEU A 252 58.57 -30.79 31.18
N PHE A 253 57.68 -31.74 31.48
CA PHE A 253 56.24 -31.49 31.61
C PHE A 253 55.90 -30.56 32.78
N SER A 254 56.65 -30.66 33.87
CA SER A 254 56.44 -29.85 35.09
C SER A 254 57.02 -28.42 34.99
N LYS A 255 57.68 -28.07 33.88
CA LYS A 255 58.18 -26.72 33.62
C LYS A 255 57.32 -26.01 32.59
N SER A 256 56.64 -24.94 33.02
CA SER A 256 56.00 -23.97 32.14
C SER A 256 56.94 -22.79 31.87
N PHE A 257 56.97 -22.30 30.65
CA PHE A 257 57.64 -21.05 30.29
C PHE A 257 56.60 -19.95 30.11
N GLN A 258 56.84 -18.79 30.71
CA GLN A 258 56.01 -17.59 30.54
C GLN A 258 56.71 -16.59 29.63
N GLY A 259 55.97 -16.08 28.64
CA GLY A 259 56.42 -15.00 27.75
C GLY A 259 55.40 -13.87 27.71
N THR A 260 55.77 -12.76 27.08
CA THR A 260 54.88 -11.62 26.85
C THR A 260 54.59 -11.45 25.36
N LEU A 261 53.34 -11.14 25.05
CA LEU A 261 52.91 -10.61 23.76
C LEU A 261 53.14 -9.10 23.81
N THR A 262 53.77 -8.54 22.79
CA THR A 262 54.07 -7.11 22.70
C THR A 262 53.32 -6.45 21.54
N SER A 263 53.03 -5.16 21.69
CA SER A 263 52.41 -4.39 20.61
C SER A 263 53.43 -4.15 19.47
N PRO A 264 53.07 -4.36 18.19
CA PRO A 264 53.94 -4.06 17.05
C PRO A 264 54.04 -2.57 16.71
N CYS A 265 53.17 -1.73 17.28
CA CYS A 265 52.97 -0.33 16.93
C CYS A 265 52.48 0.49 18.14
N ASP A 266 52.54 1.81 18.02
CA ASP A 266 51.79 2.72 18.89
C ASP A 266 50.31 2.61 18.50
N CYS A 267 49.55 1.86 19.30
CA CYS A 267 48.31 1.27 18.87
C CYS A 267 47.27 1.27 19.98
N ARG A 268 46.00 1.37 19.61
CA ARG A 268 44.85 1.24 20.51
C ARG A 268 44.27 -0.16 20.41
N VAL A 269 43.90 -0.76 21.55
CA VAL A 269 43.29 -2.09 21.60
C VAL A 269 41.83 -2.00 21.12
N VAL A 270 41.51 -2.59 19.96
CA VAL A 270 40.18 -2.54 19.35
C VAL A 270 39.30 -3.69 19.81
N ALA A 271 39.87 -4.87 19.98
CA ALA A 271 39.17 -6.06 20.44
C ALA A 271 40.11 -7.06 21.09
N GLN A 272 39.60 -7.76 22.08
CA GLN A 272 40.17 -8.99 22.63
C GLN A 272 39.38 -10.16 22.07
N LEU A 273 40.05 -11.04 21.32
CA LEU A 273 39.45 -12.19 20.64
C LEU A 273 39.49 -13.45 21.50
N VAL A 274 40.41 -13.52 22.44
CA VAL A 274 40.64 -14.67 23.33
C VAL A 274 40.57 -14.19 24.78
N GLY A 275 39.74 -14.87 25.58
CA GLY A 275 39.56 -14.56 27.00
C GLY A 275 40.73 -14.99 27.87
N ASP A 276 40.83 -14.40 29.06
CA ASP A 276 41.87 -14.74 30.03
C ASP A 276 41.78 -16.20 30.48
N GLY A 277 42.94 -16.85 30.61
CA GLY A 277 43.08 -18.26 31.00
C GLY A 277 42.75 -19.27 29.90
N GLN A 278 42.31 -18.84 28.71
CA GLN A 278 41.98 -19.75 27.62
C GLN A 278 43.23 -20.35 26.98
N MET A 279 43.20 -21.66 26.74
CA MET A 279 44.21 -22.38 25.96
C MET A 279 43.99 -22.12 24.49
N VAL A 280 45.03 -21.65 23.80
CA VAL A 280 45.01 -21.33 22.38
C VAL A 280 46.26 -21.85 21.70
N VAL A 281 46.13 -22.21 20.42
CA VAL A 281 47.21 -22.77 19.62
C VAL A 281 48.08 -21.68 19.01
N LYS A 282 49.24 -22.08 18.50
CA LYS A 282 50.12 -21.18 17.74
C LYS A 282 49.38 -20.55 16.56
N GLY A 283 49.55 -19.24 16.37
CA GLY A 283 48.98 -18.49 15.26
C GLY A 283 47.57 -17.96 15.52
N THR A 284 46.92 -18.32 16.62
CA THR A 284 45.62 -17.74 17.00
C THR A 284 45.78 -16.28 17.37
N ALA A 285 44.99 -15.41 16.73
CA ALA A 285 44.94 -13.98 17.05
C ALA A 285 44.27 -13.76 18.41
N VAL A 286 44.96 -13.05 19.31
CA VAL A 286 44.50 -12.77 20.68
C VAL A 286 43.92 -11.36 20.76
N PHE A 287 44.60 -10.38 20.17
CA PHE A 287 44.15 -8.98 20.13
C PHE A 287 44.12 -8.47 18.71
N THR A 288 43.17 -7.58 18.45
CA THR A 288 43.18 -6.70 17.29
C THR A 288 43.55 -5.30 17.77
N LEU A 289 44.67 -4.79 17.27
CA LEU A 289 45.20 -3.47 17.59
C LEU A 289 45.08 -2.56 16.36
N ALA A 290 44.80 -1.27 16.54
CA ALA A 290 44.76 -0.30 15.45
C ALA A 290 45.76 0.84 15.71
N PRO A 291 46.54 1.29 14.71
CA PRO A 291 47.46 2.42 14.89
C PRO A 291 46.73 3.68 15.30
N THR A 292 47.27 4.42 16.28
CA THR A 292 46.70 5.71 16.71
C THR A 292 46.72 6.76 15.62
N ASP A 293 47.72 6.71 14.73
CA ASP A 293 47.88 7.65 13.61
C ASP A 293 47.19 7.18 12.32
N SER A 294 46.47 6.04 12.36
CA SER A 294 45.79 5.53 11.16
C SER A 294 44.55 6.36 10.84
N VAL A 295 44.40 6.69 9.57
CA VAL A 295 43.15 7.26 9.05
C VAL A 295 42.15 6.11 8.89
N ALA A 296 40.97 6.25 9.49
CA ALA A 296 39.93 5.24 9.35
C ALA A 296 39.33 5.31 7.93
N ASN A 297 39.11 4.16 7.33
CA ASN A 297 38.42 4.02 6.04
C ASN A 297 36.97 3.61 6.28
N VAL A 298 36.15 3.68 5.23
CA VAL A 298 34.79 3.12 5.27
C VAL A 298 34.79 1.84 4.43
N GLU A 299 34.32 0.76 5.02
CA GLU A 299 34.11 -0.50 4.32
C GLU A 299 32.60 -0.64 4.04
N ALA A 300 32.25 -0.80 2.77
CA ALA A 300 30.87 -0.91 2.33
C ALA A 300 30.66 -2.17 1.49
N ARG A 301 29.48 -2.78 1.63
CA ARG A 301 29.04 -3.98 0.91
C ARG A 301 27.91 -3.58 -0.02
N PHE A 302 28.07 -3.90 -1.30
CA PHE A 302 27.10 -3.62 -2.34
C PHE A 302 26.67 -4.91 -3.04
N PRO A 303 25.43 -4.97 -3.54
CA PRO A 303 24.97 -6.12 -4.30
C PRO A 303 25.70 -6.19 -5.65
N TYR A 304 25.91 -7.41 -6.17
CA TYR A 304 26.64 -7.62 -7.43
C TYR A 304 26.09 -6.82 -8.63
N ARG A 305 24.78 -6.52 -8.66
CA ARG A 305 24.13 -5.69 -9.70
C ARG A 305 24.73 -4.28 -9.85
N ALA A 306 25.40 -3.77 -8.81
CA ALA A 306 26.02 -2.45 -8.80
C ALA A 306 27.49 -2.46 -9.31
N PHE A 307 28.00 -3.60 -9.79
CA PHE A 307 29.39 -3.77 -10.22
C PHE A 307 29.89 -2.66 -11.16
N ASP A 308 29.07 -2.25 -12.13
CA ASP A 308 29.44 -1.25 -13.13
C ASP A 308 29.73 0.15 -12.53
N GLU A 309 29.13 0.48 -11.39
CA GLU A 309 29.27 1.78 -10.71
C GLU A 309 30.39 1.79 -9.65
N LEU A 310 30.85 0.61 -9.21
CA LEU A 310 31.76 0.42 -8.06
C LEU A 310 33.26 0.51 -8.41
N GLN A 311 33.59 1.14 -9.54
CA GLN A 311 34.98 1.26 -10.01
C GLN A 311 35.85 2.07 -9.03
N PRO A 312 37.13 1.69 -8.83
CA PRO A 312 38.08 2.53 -8.11
C PRO A 312 38.16 3.94 -8.73
N GLY A 313 38.10 4.97 -7.91
CA GLY A 313 38.02 6.37 -8.35
C GLY A 313 36.60 6.96 -8.35
N THR A 314 35.55 6.14 -8.19
CA THR A 314 34.17 6.66 -8.07
C THR A 314 34.00 7.47 -6.79
N GLN A 315 33.40 8.66 -6.92
CA GLN A 315 33.01 9.49 -5.78
C GLN A 315 31.76 8.95 -5.12
N VAL A 316 31.80 8.87 -3.79
CA VAL A 316 30.69 8.41 -2.97
C VAL A 316 30.40 9.39 -1.85
N SER A 317 29.13 9.51 -1.50
CA SER A 317 28.69 10.27 -0.34
C SER A 317 28.32 9.31 0.76
N PHE A 318 28.70 9.60 2.00
CA PHE A 318 28.39 8.76 3.13
C PHE A 318 28.07 9.56 4.39
N LEU A 319 27.25 8.96 5.26
CA LEU A 319 26.82 9.53 6.54
C LEU A 319 27.15 8.55 7.66
N VAL A 320 27.99 8.98 8.60
CA VAL A 320 28.37 8.16 9.76
C VAL A 320 27.28 8.22 10.82
N GLY A 321 26.93 7.07 11.40
CA GLY A 321 25.96 6.99 12.49
C GLY A 321 26.32 7.91 13.67
N GLY A 322 25.40 8.80 14.01
CA GLY A 322 25.57 9.80 15.08
C GLY A 322 26.08 11.16 14.61
N GLU A 323 26.44 11.30 13.33
CA GLU A 323 26.74 12.59 12.70
C GLU A 323 25.56 13.06 11.84
N THR A 324 25.41 14.37 11.71
CA THR A 324 24.39 15.00 10.85
C THR A 324 24.96 15.45 9.50
N GLU A 325 26.28 15.59 9.41
CA GLU A 325 26.96 16.08 8.23
C GLU A 325 27.34 14.94 7.29
N LYS A 326 26.95 15.05 6.03
CA LYS A 326 27.36 14.10 4.98
C LYS A 326 28.80 14.39 4.61
N ARG A 327 29.59 13.33 4.49
CA ARG A 327 30.97 13.38 4.05
C ARG A 327 31.10 12.75 2.67
N SER A 328 32.19 13.09 1.98
CA SER A 328 32.53 12.54 0.67
C SER A 328 33.78 11.68 0.78
N GLY A 329 33.89 10.70 -0.11
CA GLY A 329 35.05 9.84 -0.24
C GLY A 329 35.15 9.25 -1.64
N VAL A 330 36.24 8.53 -1.87
CA VAL A 330 36.52 7.88 -3.15
C VAL A 330 36.72 6.39 -2.92
N ILE A 331 36.18 5.56 -3.81
CA ILE A 331 36.44 4.11 -3.77
C ILE A 331 37.91 3.87 -4.11
N SER A 332 38.68 3.30 -3.17
CA SER A 332 40.10 3.01 -3.34
C SER A 332 40.34 1.60 -3.88
N SER A 333 39.50 0.64 -3.48
CA SER A 333 39.59 -0.75 -3.94
C SER A 333 38.25 -1.47 -3.83
N MET A 334 38.10 -2.53 -4.63
CA MET A 334 36.95 -3.41 -4.61
C MET A 334 37.41 -4.88 -4.60
N ALA A 335 36.70 -5.73 -3.88
CA ALA A 335 36.92 -7.16 -3.84
C ALA A 335 35.58 -7.89 -3.86
N LEU A 336 35.50 -8.97 -4.65
CA LEU A 336 34.38 -9.89 -4.58
C LEU A 336 34.59 -10.82 -3.39
N GLN A 337 33.59 -10.94 -2.51
CA GLN A 337 33.67 -11.87 -1.39
C GLN A 337 33.02 -13.21 -1.75
N ASP A 338 33.87 -14.20 -2.04
CA ASP A 338 33.43 -15.58 -2.26
C ASP A 338 33.21 -16.29 -0.91
N GLY A 339 32.01 -16.83 -0.69
CA GLY A 339 31.70 -17.68 0.47
C GLY A 339 30.49 -17.27 1.34
N GLY A 340 29.78 -16.20 0.99
CA GLY A 340 28.52 -15.80 1.62
C GLY A 340 27.28 -16.44 0.99
N LEU A 341 26.13 -16.38 1.68
CA LEU A 341 24.80 -16.76 1.13
C LEU A 341 24.36 -15.86 -0.04
N ALA A 342 24.98 -14.68 -0.19
CA ALA A 342 24.80 -13.76 -1.29
C ALA A 342 26.18 -13.30 -1.79
N SER A 343 26.35 -13.24 -3.11
CA SER A 343 27.52 -12.65 -3.75
C SER A 343 27.45 -11.13 -3.61
N ASP A 344 28.32 -10.56 -2.78
CA ASP A 344 28.43 -9.13 -2.60
C ASP A 344 29.85 -8.61 -2.89
N ILE A 345 29.89 -7.34 -3.26
CA ILE A 345 31.11 -6.63 -3.59
C ILE A 345 31.45 -5.77 -2.39
N ARG A 346 32.62 -6.00 -1.82
CA ARG A 346 33.17 -5.21 -0.72
C ARG A 346 34.05 -4.13 -1.30
N VAL A 347 33.74 -2.88 -1.00
CA VAL A 347 34.54 -1.73 -1.42
C VAL A 347 35.13 -1.03 -0.20
N MET A 348 36.37 -0.59 -0.37
CA MET A 348 37.03 0.31 0.58
C MET A 348 36.92 1.73 0.05
N ILE A 349 36.45 2.62 0.90
CA ILE A 349 36.24 4.03 0.61
C ILE A 349 37.21 4.83 1.46
N GLU A 350 38.02 5.63 0.80
CA GLU A 350 38.93 6.58 1.41
C GLU A 350 38.21 7.93 1.58
N PRO A 351 38.00 8.41 2.82
CA PRO A 351 37.38 9.71 3.08
C PRO A 351 38.24 10.88 2.58
N GLU A 352 37.61 11.94 2.06
CA GLU A 352 38.35 13.18 1.73
C GLU A 352 38.84 13.91 2.99
N LEU A 353 38.07 13.83 4.09
CA LEU A 353 38.48 14.32 5.40
C LEU A 353 38.77 13.14 6.33
N PRO A 354 39.89 13.17 7.07
CA PRO A 354 40.29 12.05 7.92
C PRO A 354 39.21 11.74 8.96
N LEU A 355 38.86 10.46 9.05
CA LEU A 355 37.96 9.94 10.07
C LEU A 355 38.75 9.55 11.32
N ALA A 356 38.25 9.95 12.49
CA ALA A 356 38.84 9.57 13.76
C ALA A 356 38.64 8.07 14.01
N SER A 357 39.69 7.41 14.51
CA SER A 357 39.67 5.97 14.85
C SER A 357 38.65 5.60 15.94
N GLU A 358 38.12 6.58 16.67
CA GLU A 358 37.04 6.39 17.65
C GLU A 358 35.69 6.05 17.02
N LEU A 359 35.53 6.37 15.72
CA LEU A 359 34.33 6.04 14.96
C LEU A 359 34.35 4.59 14.47
N ALA A 360 35.38 3.81 14.79
CA ALA A 360 35.50 2.41 14.38
C ALA A 360 34.23 1.60 14.69
N LYS A 361 33.85 0.74 13.74
CA LYS A 361 32.63 -0.11 13.79
C LYS A 361 31.31 0.66 13.86
N ARG A 362 31.30 1.99 13.71
CA ARG A 362 30.03 2.71 13.57
C ARG A 362 29.41 2.40 12.21
N PRO A 363 28.08 2.20 12.16
CA PRO A 363 27.39 2.00 10.90
C PRO A 363 27.46 3.28 10.07
N VAL A 364 27.52 3.11 8.75
CA VAL A 364 27.59 4.19 7.77
C VAL A 364 26.52 3.94 6.71
N ASP A 365 25.80 4.97 6.30
CA ASP A 365 24.96 4.94 5.09
C ASP A 365 25.79 5.45 3.92
N VAL A 366 26.02 4.62 2.90
CA VAL A 366 26.83 4.96 1.72
C VAL A 366 25.94 4.98 0.49
N ARG A 367 26.05 6.06 -0.29
CA ARG A 367 25.28 6.27 -1.50
C ARG A 367 26.18 6.71 -2.63
N ILE A 368 26.01 6.05 -3.77
CA ILE A 368 26.63 6.43 -5.04
C ILE A 368 25.60 7.27 -5.78
N GLN A 369 25.95 8.53 -6.08
CA GLN A 369 25.12 9.36 -6.93
C GLN A 369 25.58 9.17 -8.38
N PRO A 370 24.71 8.67 -9.30
CA PRO A 370 25.09 8.40 -10.68
C PRO A 370 25.38 9.66 -11.52
N LEU A 371 25.17 10.85 -10.95
CA LEU A 371 25.21 12.14 -11.66
C LEU A 371 26.01 13.18 -10.88
N GLY A 372 27.33 13.02 -10.87
CA GLY A 372 28.23 14.15 -10.64
C GLY A 372 28.14 15.13 -11.80
N GLY A 373 27.43 16.27 -11.63
CA GLY A 373 27.74 17.48 -12.40
C GLY A 373 26.62 18.37 -12.95
N LEU A 374 25.34 17.99 -12.95
CA LEU A 374 24.31 18.78 -13.67
C LEU A 374 23.36 19.63 -12.80
N TRP A 375 23.26 19.38 -11.50
CA TRP A 375 22.22 20.01 -10.66
C TRP A 375 22.76 20.91 -9.55
N SER A 376 24.07 20.94 -9.29
CA SER A 376 24.67 21.80 -8.26
C SER A 376 24.69 23.29 -8.63
N SER A 377 24.39 23.66 -9.89
CA SER A 377 24.38 25.06 -10.36
C SER A 377 23.01 25.74 -10.32
N ILE A 378 21.91 25.01 -10.13
CA ILE A 378 20.55 25.59 -10.22
C ILE A 378 20.06 26.07 -8.84
N SER A 379 20.53 25.49 -7.75
CA SER A 379 20.12 25.87 -6.38
C SER A 379 20.74 27.18 -5.88
N LEU A 380 21.73 27.76 -6.57
CA LEU A 380 22.31 29.07 -6.27
C LEU A 380 21.59 30.25 -6.97
N ALA A 381 20.66 29.99 -7.90
CA ALA A 381 19.94 31.03 -8.64
C ALA A 381 18.52 31.34 -8.12
N ALA A 382 17.99 30.56 -7.17
CA ALA A 382 16.64 30.74 -6.63
C ALA A 382 16.59 31.45 -5.26
N GLY A 383 17.69 32.09 -4.86
CA GLY A 383 17.78 32.90 -3.65
C GLY A 383 17.94 34.39 -3.97
N LYS A 384 16.89 35.03 -4.50
CA LYS A 384 16.64 36.47 -4.38
C LYS A 384 15.15 36.74 -4.39
#